data_AF-F5Y7K7-F1
#
_entry.id   AF-F5Y7K7-F1
#
_cell.length_a   1.000
_cell.length_b   1.000
_cell.length_c   1.000
_cell.angle_alpha   90.00
_cell.angle_beta   90.00
_cell.angle_gamma   90.00
#
_symmetry.space_group_name_H-M   'P 1'
#
loop_
_entity.id
_entity.type
_entity.pdbx_description
1 polymer ?
#
loop_
_entity_poly.entity_id
_entity_poly.type
_entity_poly.pdbx_seq_one_letter_code
_entity_poly.pdbx_strand_id
1 'polypeptide(L)'
;MTDINKVIEEVWHQDALAAAMPFESWERLTGESAAAFAAFCAFRDYGPERNIRKAVEGQFRKAELPTEFSPEAKTPPCNYNALIAKKYRVWRGWAAAFKWRERAADYDGYVDKLKQAELRKTIEEQGKVHRAITGKMLRVVEKKLDLMDPAELGQGAVTEWVSTAIRAEREAAGLTTGKEKPEGQVDKNGQITFLPDFEGL
;
A
#
# COMPACT_ATOMS: atom_id res chain seq x y z
N MET A 1 13.89 42.81 -18.90
CA MET A 1 12.69 41.96 -18.74
C MET A 1 13.15 40.67 -18.09
N THR A 2 12.93 40.56 -16.78
CA THR A 2 13.19 39.33 -16.04
C THR A 2 12.25 38.25 -16.55
N ASP A 3 12.84 37.13 -16.95
CA ASP A 3 12.12 35.97 -17.50
C ASP A 3 11.14 35.46 -16.43
N ILE A 4 9.85 35.65 -16.67
CA ILE A 4 8.77 35.28 -15.75
C ILE A 4 8.83 33.78 -15.44
N ASN A 5 9.28 32.95 -16.39
CA ASN A 5 9.44 31.53 -16.16
C ASN A 5 10.58 31.23 -15.17
N LYS A 6 11.64 32.05 -15.16
CA LYS A 6 12.75 31.93 -14.21
C LYS A 6 12.33 32.31 -12.78
N VAL A 7 11.47 33.32 -12.65
CA VAL A 7 10.91 33.73 -11.35
C VAL A 7 9.92 32.68 -10.83
N ILE A 8 9.12 32.05 -11.71
CA ILE A 8 8.21 30.96 -11.34
C ILE A 8 8.99 29.72 -10.88
N GLU A 9 10.06 29.34 -11.59
CA GLU A 9 10.95 28.23 -11.19
C GLU A 9 11.68 28.52 -9.87
N GLU A 10 12.19 29.74 -9.65
CA GLU A 10 12.86 30.13 -8.40
C GLU A 10 11.89 30.19 -7.20
N VAL A 11 10.67 30.68 -7.41
CA VAL A 11 9.61 30.71 -6.38
C VAL A 11 9.12 29.29 -6.06
N TRP A 12 8.96 28.43 -7.07
CA TRP A 12 8.60 27.02 -6.86
C TRP A 12 9.71 26.22 -6.20
N HIS A 13 10.98 26.57 -6.40
CA HIS A 13 12.09 25.97 -5.66
C HIS A 13 12.19 26.45 -4.20
N GLN A 14 11.89 27.71 -3.90
CA GLN A 14 11.90 28.21 -2.52
C GLN A 14 10.71 27.69 -1.70
N ASP A 15 9.52 27.60 -2.29
CA ASP A 15 8.33 27.04 -1.60
C ASP A 15 8.37 25.51 -1.51
N ALA A 16 8.98 24.80 -2.48
CA ALA A 16 9.19 23.35 -2.37
C ALA A 16 10.26 22.97 -1.33
N LEU A 17 11.28 23.82 -1.13
CA LEU A 17 12.27 23.65 -0.05
C LEU A 17 11.72 24.04 1.33
N ALA A 18 10.75 24.96 1.40
CA ALA A 18 10.10 25.35 2.65
C ALA A 18 8.92 24.43 3.06
N ALA A 19 8.26 23.78 2.09
CA ALA A 19 7.25 22.73 2.33
C ALA A 19 7.86 21.35 2.60
N ALA A 20 9.15 21.16 2.30
CA ALA A 20 9.94 20.08 2.86
C ALA A 20 10.22 20.42 4.34
N MET A 21 9.41 19.85 5.25
CA MET A 21 9.68 19.90 6.68
C MET A 21 11.17 19.58 6.94
N PRO A 22 11.93 20.43 7.64
CA PRO A 22 13.39 20.34 7.69
C PRO A 22 13.92 19.23 8.61
N PHE A 23 13.14 18.17 8.83
CA PHE A 23 13.59 16.91 9.43
C PHE A 23 12.50 15.85 9.24
N GLU A 24 12.67 14.93 8.30
CA GLU A 24 11.91 13.68 8.32
C GLU A 24 12.12 13.05 9.70
N SER A 25 11.07 12.88 10.50
CA SER A 25 11.22 12.48 11.91
C SER A 25 11.95 11.13 12.05
N TRP A 26 11.91 10.30 11.01
CA TRP A 26 12.62 9.02 10.91
C TRP A 26 14.09 9.11 10.49
N GLU A 27 14.66 10.29 10.25
CA GLU A 27 16.09 10.49 10.01
C GLU A 27 16.91 10.57 11.31
N ARG A 28 18.24 10.49 11.22
CA ARG A 28 19.14 10.48 12.38
C ARG A 28 19.11 11.80 13.15
N LEU A 29 18.75 11.74 14.44
CA LEU A 29 18.61 12.93 15.28
C LEU A 29 19.96 13.49 15.76
N THR A 30 20.01 14.79 16.04
CA THR A 30 21.15 15.42 16.72
C THR A 30 21.34 14.82 18.12
N GLY A 31 22.54 14.32 18.43
CA GLY A 31 22.82 13.61 19.68
C GLY A 31 22.51 12.11 19.64
N GLU A 32 21.91 11.60 18.56
CA GLU A 32 21.76 10.17 18.33
C GLU A 32 23.09 9.58 17.83
N SER A 33 23.63 8.61 18.57
CA SER A 33 24.84 7.90 18.13
C SER A 33 24.55 7.08 16.87
N ALA A 34 25.56 6.84 16.04
CA ALA A 34 25.39 6.01 14.83
C ALA A 34 24.87 4.59 15.17
N ALA A 35 25.27 4.04 16.33
CA ALA A 35 24.77 2.75 16.80
C ALA A 35 23.30 2.80 17.23
N ALA A 36 22.86 3.91 17.85
CA ALA A 36 21.45 4.11 18.21
C ALA A 36 20.58 4.27 16.96
N PHE A 37 21.05 5.01 15.97
CA PHE A 37 20.33 5.17 14.70
C PHE A 37 20.26 3.86 13.90
N ALA A 38 21.36 3.10 13.82
CA ALA A 38 21.33 1.78 13.17
C ALA A 38 20.35 0.82 13.86
N ALA A 39 20.27 0.87 15.19
CA ALA A 39 19.29 0.10 15.96
C ALA A 39 17.85 0.58 15.70
N PHE A 40 17.65 1.88 15.54
CA PHE A 40 16.36 2.45 15.13
C PHE A 40 15.95 1.94 13.74
N CYS A 41 16.84 1.96 12.75
CA CYS A 41 16.55 1.40 11.42
C CYS A 41 16.12 -0.08 11.52
N ALA A 42 16.85 -0.89 12.28
CA ALA A 42 16.48 -2.30 12.50
C ALA A 42 15.10 -2.47 13.16
N PHE A 43 14.72 -1.57 14.07
CA PHE A 43 13.40 -1.54 14.70
C PHE A 43 12.29 -1.07 13.74
N ARG A 44 12.56 -0.02 12.96
CA ARG A 44 11.65 0.56 11.96
C ARG A 44 11.35 -0.43 10.83
N ASP A 45 12.38 -1.12 10.35
CA ASP A 45 12.27 -2.03 9.21
C ASP A 45 11.58 -3.37 9.58
N TYR A 46 11.31 -3.61 10.87
CA TYR A 46 10.51 -4.76 11.31
C TYR A 46 9.01 -4.62 10.97
N GLY A 47 8.54 -3.41 10.63
CA GLY A 47 7.17 -3.18 10.17
C GLY A 47 6.12 -3.28 11.29
N PRO A 48 4.85 -3.62 10.96
CA PRO A 48 3.72 -3.56 11.90
C PRO A 48 3.90 -4.38 13.19
N GLU A 49 4.65 -5.49 13.13
CA GLU A 49 4.94 -6.32 14.30
C GLU A 49 6.18 -5.86 15.10
N ARG A 50 6.65 -4.62 14.87
CA ARG A 50 7.86 -4.07 15.49
C ARG A 50 7.86 -4.25 17.00
N ASN A 51 8.91 -4.89 17.48
CA ASN A 51 9.15 -5.08 18.90
C ASN A 51 10.66 -4.97 19.15
N ILE A 52 11.05 -4.18 20.14
CA ILE A 52 12.46 -3.96 20.49
C ILE A 52 13.19 -5.29 20.72
N ARG A 53 12.55 -6.25 21.39
CA ARG A 53 13.14 -7.57 21.64
C ARG A 53 13.34 -8.35 20.35
N LYS A 54 12.31 -8.41 19.48
CA LYS A 54 12.39 -9.06 18.17
C LYS A 54 13.44 -8.41 17.28
N ALA A 55 13.57 -7.09 17.30
CA ALA A 55 14.55 -6.33 16.52
C ALA A 55 15.99 -6.61 16.99
N VAL A 56 16.22 -6.66 18.32
CA VAL A 56 17.53 -7.06 18.88
C VAL A 56 17.88 -8.49 18.47
N GLU A 57 16.97 -9.44 18.67
CA GLU A 57 17.17 -10.85 18.28
C GLU A 57 17.44 -11.00 16.79
N GLY A 58 16.71 -10.28 15.94
CA GLY A 58 16.91 -10.25 14.49
C GLY A 58 18.26 -9.68 14.08
N GLN A 59 18.77 -8.67 14.78
CA GLN A 59 20.10 -8.13 14.52
C GLN A 59 21.21 -9.13 14.84
N PHE A 60 21.08 -9.90 15.92
CA PHE A 60 22.05 -10.96 16.25
C PHE A 60 22.03 -12.11 15.24
N ARG A 61 20.85 -12.47 14.72
CA ARG A 61 20.72 -13.50 13.67
C ARG A 61 21.35 -13.06 12.34
N LYS A 62 21.18 -11.80 11.96
CA LYS A 62 21.83 -11.24 10.74
C LYS A 62 23.35 -11.12 10.87
N ALA A 63 23.87 -11.10 12.10
CA ALA A 63 25.29 -11.01 12.41
C ALA A 63 25.97 -12.39 12.56
N GLU A 64 25.35 -13.48 12.08
CA GLU A 64 25.94 -14.82 12.16
C GLU A 64 27.32 -14.88 11.50
N LEU A 65 28.29 -15.18 12.36
CA LEU A 65 29.70 -15.43 12.11
C LEU A 65 29.90 -16.63 11.16
N PRO A 66 31.09 -16.76 10.53
CA PRO A 66 31.39 -17.84 9.60
C PRO A 66 31.06 -19.22 10.16
N THR A 67 30.32 -19.97 9.35
CA THR A 67 29.94 -21.37 9.48
C THR A 67 31.14 -22.30 9.38
N GLU A 68 32.08 -22.19 10.31
CA GLU A 68 33.06 -23.24 10.60
C GLU A 68 33.00 -23.56 12.09
N PHE A 69 31.88 -24.15 12.55
CA PHE A 69 31.87 -24.82 13.84
C PHE A 69 30.93 -26.03 13.83
N SER A 70 31.44 -27.11 14.44
CA SER A 70 30.94 -28.48 14.45
C SER A 70 29.42 -28.62 14.68
N PRO A 71 28.78 -29.58 13.98
CA PRO A 71 27.35 -29.86 14.11
C PRO A 71 26.92 -30.40 15.49
N GLU A 72 27.84 -30.72 16.40
CA GLU A 72 27.52 -31.20 17.74
C GLU A 72 27.32 -30.09 18.80
N ALA A 73 27.63 -28.82 18.50
CA ALA A 73 27.46 -27.72 19.47
C ALA A 73 26.01 -27.21 19.51
N LYS A 74 25.10 -27.94 20.17
CA LYS A 74 23.68 -27.59 20.40
C LYS A 74 23.43 -26.34 21.26
N THR A 75 24.45 -25.57 21.59
CA THR A 75 24.31 -24.39 22.46
C THR A 75 25.20 -23.26 21.96
N PRO A 76 24.65 -22.06 21.71
CA PRO A 76 25.42 -20.88 21.35
C PRO A 76 26.55 -20.65 22.38
N PRO A 77 27.76 -20.25 21.95
CA PRO A 77 28.86 -19.98 22.87
C PRO A 77 28.50 -18.77 23.74
N CYS A 78 28.62 -18.94 25.07
CA CYS A 78 28.28 -18.00 26.15
C CYS A 78 26.82 -17.52 26.16
N ASN A 79 26.40 -16.87 27.25
CA ASN A 79 25.01 -16.58 27.60
C ASN A 79 24.31 -15.63 26.58
N TYR A 80 23.94 -16.15 25.41
CA TYR A 80 23.28 -15.46 24.29
C TYR A 80 22.04 -14.70 24.75
N ASN A 81 21.24 -15.33 25.63
CA ASN A 81 20.07 -14.72 26.24
C ASN A 81 20.43 -13.52 27.11
N ALA A 82 21.54 -13.56 27.86
CA ALA A 82 22.00 -12.39 28.63
C ALA A 82 22.56 -11.28 27.73
N LEU A 83 23.21 -11.60 26.60
CA LEU A 83 23.65 -10.60 25.63
C LEU A 83 22.46 -9.87 24.99
N ILE A 84 21.43 -10.63 24.58
CA ILE A 84 20.16 -10.06 24.11
C ILE A 84 19.54 -9.19 25.20
N ALA A 85 19.44 -9.69 26.43
CA ALA A 85 18.84 -8.93 27.53
C ALA A 85 19.60 -7.62 27.81
N LYS A 86 20.93 -7.63 27.74
CA LYS A 86 21.77 -6.42 27.89
C LYS A 86 21.51 -5.42 26.77
N LYS A 87 21.52 -5.87 25.52
CA LYS A 87 21.22 -5.00 24.35
C LYS A 87 19.80 -4.46 24.39
N TYR A 88 18.82 -5.30 24.74
CA TYR A 88 17.43 -4.91 24.92
C TYR A 88 17.28 -3.75 25.92
N ARG A 89 17.97 -3.80 27.07
CA ARG A 89 17.94 -2.70 28.05
C ARG A 89 18.48 -1.39 27.47
N VAL A 90 19.59 -1.46 26.73
CA VAL A 90 20.19 -0.29 26.06
C VAL A 90 19.24 0.28 25.00
N TRP A 91 18.68 -0.58 24.15
CA TRP A 91 17.75 -0.19 23.09
C TRP A 91 16.45 0.37 23.65
N ARG A 92 15.96 -0.16 24.77
CA ARG A 92 14.79 0.39 25.46
C ARG A 92 15.06 1.83 25.93
N GLY A 93 16.27 2.12 26.41
CA GLY A 93 16.69 3.48 26.76
C GLY A 93 16.72 4.41 25.54
N TRP A 94 17.34 3.97 24.45
CA TRP A 94 17.38 4.73 23.19
C TRP A 94 15.99 4.94 22.59
N ALA A 95 15.14 3.91 22.59
CA ALA A 95 13.79 3.98 22.05
C ALA A 95 12.93 5.03 22.75
N ALA A 96 13.10 5.16 24.08
CA ALA A 96 12.45 6.20 24.85
C ALA A 96 13.06 7.58 24.58
N ALA A 97 14.39 7.70 24.60
CA ALA A 97 15.09 8.98 24.42
C ALA A 97 14.89 9.59 23.02
N PHE A 98 14.88 8.74 21.99
CA PHE A 98 14.79 9.15 20.59
C PHE A 98 13.44 8.82 19.95
N LYS A 99 12.40 8.62 20.77
CA LYS A 99 10.99 8.48 20.35
C LYS A 99 10.76 7.52 19.18
N TRP A 100 11.36 6.32 19.22
CA TRP A 100 11.35 5.40 18.09
C TRP A 100 9.95 5.03 17.58
N ARG A 101 8.95 4.98 18.46
CA ARG A 101 7.57 4.63 18.05
C ARG A 101 6.93 5.69 17.15
N GLU A 102 7.05 6.96 17.54
CA GLU A 102 6.50 8.10 16.77
C GLU A 102 7.19 8.15 15.40
N ARG A 103 8.52 8.11 15.38
CA ARG A 103 9.33 8.14 14.15
C ARG A 103 9.03 6.97 13.22
N ALA A 104 8.86 5.77 13.77
CA ALA A 104 8.51 4.59 12.97
C ALA A 104 7.09 4.70 12.39
N ALA A 105 6.13 5.25 13.14
CA ALA A 105 4.77 5.48 12.64
C ALA A 105 4.73 6.52 11.51
N ASP A 106 5.51 7.59 11.64
CA ASP A 106 5.65 8.60 10.59
C ASP A 106 6.25 8.00 9.31
N TYR A 107 7.27 7.14 9.45
CA TYR A 107 7.85 6.39 8.33
C TYR A 107 6.84 5.43 7.68
N ASP A 108 6.04 4.71 8.48
CA ASP A 108 5.00 3.85 7.95
C ASP A 108 3.98 4.65 7.13
N GLY A 109 3.56 5.81 7.63
CA GLY A 109 2.66 6.71 6.91
C GLY A 109 3.26 7.23 5.60
N TYR A 110 4.57 7.47 5.55
CA TYR A 110 5.28 7.81 4.31
C TYR A 110 5.28 6.65 3.31
N VAL A 111 5.66 5.45 3.76
CA VAL A 111 5.67 4.24 2.92
C VAL A 111 4.27 3.91 2.40
N ASP A 112 3.24 4.06 3.22
CA ASP A 112 1.86 3.81 2.82
C ASP A 112 1.39 4.81 1.75
N LYS A 113 1.77 6.09 1.86
CA LYS A 113 1.49 7.08 0.80
C LYS A 113 2.16 6.70 -0.52
N LEU A 114 3.40 6.22 -0.48
CA LEU A 114 4.10 5.75 -1.69
C LEU A 114 3.38 4.55 -2.32
N LYS A 115 3.02 3.55 -1.53
CA LYS A 115 2.27 2.37 -1.99
C LYS A 115 0.90 2.75 -2.56
N GLN A 116 0.19 3.66 -1.90
CA GLN A 116 -1.09 4.16 -2.39
C GLN A 116 -0.94 4.90 -3.72
N ALA A 117 0.12 5.70 -3.88
CA ALA A 117 0.39 6.39 -5.13
C ALA A 117 0.67 5.40 -6.28
N GLU A 118 1.46 4.35 -6.02
CA GLU A 118 1.72 3.28 -6.99
C GLU A 118 0.44 2.51 -7.35
N LEU A 119 -0.32 2.06 -6.34
CA LEU A 119 -1.59 1.37 -6.55
C LEU A 119 -2.59 2.20 -7.37
N ARG A 120 -2.66 3.52 -7.11
CA ARG A 120 -3.51 4.43 -7.88
C ARG A 120 -3.12 4.47 -9.35
N LYS A 121 -1.81 4.46 -9.66
CA LYS A 121 -1.35 4.38 -11.06
C LYS A 121 -1.80 3.08 -11.72
N THR A 122 -1.65 1.95 -11.04
CA THR A 122 -2.12 0.65 -11.57
C THR A 122 -3.62 0.63 -11.80
N ILE A 123 -4.43 1.14 -10.86
CA ILE A 123 -5.89 1.25 -11.01
C ILE A 123 -6.24 2.14 -12.20
N GLU A 124 -5.54 3.26 -12.36
CA GLU A 124 -5.77 4.17 -13.49
C GLU A 124 -5.43 3.50 -14.83
N GLU A 125 -4.31 2.80 -14.92
CA GLU A 125 -3.89 2.06 -16.11
C GLU A 125 -4.88 0.95 -16.47
N GLN A 126 -5.27 0.14 -15.47
CA GLN A 126 -6.30 -0.89 -15.65
C GLN A 126 -7.64 -0.28 -16.05
N GLY A 127 -8.02 0.85 -15.45
CA GLY A 127 -9.23 1.58 -15.79
C GLY A 127 -9.24 2.09 -17.23
N LYS A 128 -8.09 2.56 -17.74
CA LYS A 128 -7.93 2.95 -19.15
C LYS A 128 -8.14 1.77 -20.09
N VAL A 129 -7.52 0.62 -19.77
CA VAL A 129 -7.68 -0.62 -20.56
C VAL A 129 -9.13 -1.07 -20.57
N HIS A 130 -9.76 -1.16 -19.39
CA HIS A 130 -11.15 -1.56 -19.26
C HIS A 130 -12.07 -0.63 -20.06
N ARG A 131 -11.93 0.69 -19.88
CA ARG A 131 -12.72 1.69 -20.61
C ARG A 131 -12.54 1.59 -22.12
N ALA A 132 -11.32 1.31 -22.60
CA ALA A 132 -11.04 1.14 -24.02
C ALA A 132 -11.73 -0.11 -24.60
N ILE A 133 -11.70 -1.23 -23.88
CA ILE A 133 -12.39 -2.47 -24.28
C ILE A 133 -13.90 -2.25 -24.27
N THR A 134 -14.46 -1.70 -23.19
CA THR A 134 -15.89 -1.38 -23.09
C THR A 134 -16.33 -0.46 -24.21
N GLY A 135 -15.55 0.57 -24.55
CA GLY A 135 -15.84 1.45 -25.69
C GLY A 135 -15.79 0.74 -27.07
N LYS A 136 -14.99 -0.32 -27.24
CA LYS A 136 -15.05 -1.17 -28.44
C LYS A 136 -16.34 -2.02 -28.46
N MET A 137 -16.70 -2.62 -27.33
CA MET A 137 -17.93 -3.42 -27.21
C MET A 137 -19.18 -2.58 -27.45
N LEU A 138 -19.26 -1.38 -26.85
CA LEU A 138 -20.38 -0.46 -27.05
C LEU A 138 -20.54 -0.05 -28.52
N ARG A 139 -19.43 0.14 -29.26
CA ARG A 139 -19.49 0.40 -30.71
C ARG A 139 -20.01 -0.78 -31.53
N VAL A 140 -19.77 -2.03 -31.08
CA VAL A 140 -20.35 -3.21 -31.73
C VAL A 140 -21.85 -3.27 -31.45
N VAL A 141 -22.26 -3.00 -30.21
CA VAL A 141 -23.68 -2.94 -29.81
C VAL A 141 -24.42 -1.85 -30.59
N GLU A 142 -23.85 -0.65 -30.69
CA GLU A 142 -24.38 0.47 -31.48
C GLU A 142 -24.68 0.05 -32.93
N LYS A 143 -23.69 -0.50 -33.63
CA LYS A 143 -23.87 -1.00 -35.01
C LYS A 143 -24.91 -2.11 -35.13
N LYS A 144 -25.05 -2.95 -34.10
CA LYS A 144 -26.07 -4.00 -34.09
C LYS A 144 -27.46 -3.42 -33.88
N LEU A 145 -27.60 -2.40 -33.04
CA LEU A 145 -28.86 -1.69 -32.83
C LEU A 145 -29.31 -0.97 -34.09
N ASP A 146 -28.39 -0.35 -34.86
CA ASP A 146 -28.70 0.29 -36.15
C ASP A 146 -29.28 -0.68 -37.20
N LEU A 147 -28.98 -1.97 -37.07
CA LEU A 147 -29.44 -3.01 -37.99
C LEU A 147 -30.75 -3.68 -37.56
N MET A 148 -31.23 -3.44 -36.34
CA MET A 148 -32.50 -4.02 -35.86
C MET A 148 -33.68 -3.19 -36.36
N ASP A 149 -34.72 -3.86 -36.85
CA ASP A 149 -35.99 -3.20 -37.17
C ASP A 149 -36.76 -2.90 -35.87
N PRO A 150 -37.07 -1.63 -35.55
CA PRO A 150 -37.85 -1.27 -34.37
C PRO A 150 -39.22 -1.95 -34.29
N ALA A 151 -39.83 -2.33 -35.42
CA ALA A 151 -41.12 -3.01 -35.46
C ALA A 151 -41.06 -4.47 -34.98
N GLU A 152 -39.88 -5.10 -35.04
CA GLU A 152 -39.65 -6.47 -34.57
C GLU A 152 -39.32 -6.53 -33.07
N LEU A 153 -39.06 -5.38 -32.43
CA LEU A 153 -38.72 -5.29 -31.02
C LEU A 153 -39.99 -5.28 -30.16
N GLY A 154 -40.17 -6.33 -29.35
CA GLY A 154 -41.25 -6.38 -28.36
C GLY A 154 -41.06 -5.32 -27.27
N GLN A 155 -42.14 -4.62 -26.90
CA GLN A 155 -42.13 -3.54 -25.90
C GLN A 155 -41.43 -3.93 -24.58
N GLY A 156 -41.63 -5.16 -24.10
CA GLY A 156 -40.99 -5.66 -22.88
C GLY A 156 -39.47 -5.77 -22.97
N ALA A 157 -38.94 -6.15 -24.13
CA ALA A 157 -37.48 -6.22 -24.36
C ALA A 157 -36.86 -4.82 -24.35
N VAL A 158 -37.52 -3.85 -24.98
CA VAL A 158 -37.08 -2.44 -25.00
C VAL A 158 -37.05 -1.86 -23.58
N THR A 159 -38.08 -2.09 -22.77
CA THR A 159 -38.11 -1.60 -21.38
C THR A 159 -37.02 -2.22 -20.51
N GLU A 160 -36.69 -3.49 -20.72
CA GLU A 160 -35.63 -4.19 -19.97
C GLU A 160 -34.24 -3.64 -20.33
N TRP A 161 -33.97 -3.41 -21.61
CA TRP A 161 -32.70 -2.83 -22.07
C TRP A 161 -32.49 -1.42 -21.51
N VAL A 162 -33.52 -0.57 -21.57
CA VAL A 162 -33.46 0.79 -21.02
C VAL A 162 -33.23 0.76 -19.50
N SER A 163 -33.95 -0.11 -18.78
CA SER A 163 -33.78 -0.25 -17.33
C SER A 163 -32.37 -0.73 -16.95
N THR A 164 -31.83 -1.69 -17.70
CA THR A 164 -30.46 -2.19 -17.52
C THR A 164 -29.43 -1.11 -17.79
N ALA A 165 -29.59 -0.33 -18.87
CA ALA A 165 -28.69 0.78 -19.19
C ALA A 165 -28.69 1.85 -18.10
N ILE A 166 -29.87 2.27 -17.63
CA ILE A 166 -30.01 3.24 -16.54
C ILE A 166 -29.37 2.71 -15.25
N ARG A 167 -29.55 1.43 -14.94
CA ARG A 167 -28.90 0.82 -13.76
C ARG A 167 -27.37 0.87 -13.89
N ALA A 168 -26.81 0.48 -15.04
CA ALA A 168 -25.38 0.52 -15.30
C ALA A 168 -24.80 1.95 -15.20
N GLU A 169 -25.52 2.97 -15.69
CA GLU A 169 -25.10 4.37 -15.56
C GLU A 169 -25.11 4.84 -14.09
N ARG A 170 -26.12 4.43 -13.33
CA ARG A 170 -26.21 4.75 -11.89
C ARG A 170 -25.09 4.09 -11.10
N GLU A 171 -24.76 2.84 -11.41
CA GLU A 171 -23.61 2.12 -10.84
C GLU A 171 -22.30 2.83 -11.17
N ALA A 172 -22.08 3.20 -12.44
CA ALA A 172 -20.90 3.92 -12.87
C ALA A 172 -20.75 5.31 -12.22
N ALA A 173 -21.88 5.99 -11.95
CA ALA A 173 -21.92 7.27 -11.26
C ALA A 173 -21.83 7.16 -9.72
N GLY A 174 -21.84 5.95 -9.16
CA GLY A 174 -21.86 5.73 -7.71
C GLY A 174 -23.17 6.15 -7.04
N LEU A 175 -24.28 6.24 -7.79
CA LEU A 175 -25.61 6.67 -7.34
C LEU A 175 -26.54 5.49 -7.00
N THR A 176 -25.99 4.30 -6.79
CA THR A 176 -26.77 3.16 -6.33
C THR A 176 -27.11 3.34 -4.86
N THR A 177 -28.41 3.31 -4.55
CA THR A 177 -28.86 3.18 -3.16
C THR A 177 -28.37 1.81 -2.68
N GLY A 178 -27.52 1.75 -1.65
CA GLY A 178 -26.82 0.54 -1.17
C GLY A 178 -27.69 -0.64 -0.71
N LYS A 179 -28.57 -1.14 -1.58
CA LYS A 179 -29.45 -2.29 -1.39
C LYS A 179 -29.04 -3.51 -2.21
N GLU A 180 -27.99 -3.41 -3.01
CA GLU A 180 -27.36 -4.60 -3.57
C GLU A 180 -26.40 -5.14 -2.52
N LYS A 181 -26.84 -6.20 -1.84
CA LYS A 181 -25.94 -7.03 -1.04
C LYS A 181 -24.80 -7.46 -1.96
N PRO A 182 -23.52 -7.34 -1.56
CA PRO A 182 -22.46 -7.98 -2.31
C PRO A 182 -22.80 -9.48 -2.37
N GLU A 183 -22.90 -10.04 -3.57
CA GLU A 183 -22.83 -11.48 -3.80
C GLU A 183 -21.41 -11.94 -3.46
N GLY A 184 -21.18 -12.04 -2.17
CA GLY A 184 -19.96 -12.47 -1.52
C GLY A 184 -20.36 -12.75 -0.09
N GLN A 185 -20.75 -13.99 0.20
CA GLN A 185 -20.95 -14.42 1.57
C GLN A 185 -19.60 -14.30 2.28
N VAL A 186 -19.43 -13.24 3.06
CA VAL A 186 -18.43 -13.20 4.12
C VAL A 186 -18.96 -14.16 5.18
N ASP A 187 -18.28 -15.28 5.40
CA ASP A 187 -18.65 -16.16 6.48
C ASP A 187 -18.43 -15.47 7.84
N LYS A 188 -18.98 -16.05 8.90
CA LYS A 188 -18.92 -15.49 10.27
C LYS A 188 -17.49 -15.39 10.81
N ASN A 189 -16.50 -15.88 10.06
CA ASN A 189 -15.08 -15.91 10.39
C ASN A 189 -14.27 -14.86 9.60
N GLY A 190 -14.93 -14.02 8.78
CA GLY A 190 -14.28 -12.96 8.02
C GLY A 190 -13.52 -13.47 6.80
N GLN A 191 -13.77 -14.70 6.35
CA GLN A 191 -13.14 -15.24 5.15
C GLN A 191 -13.92 -14.79 3.91
N ILE A 192 -13.24 -14.12 2.99
CA ILE A 192 -13.77 -13.78 1.67
C ILE A 192 -13.59 -15.02 0.79
N THR A 193 -14.69 -15.71 0.50
CA THR A 193 -14.71 -16.77 -0.52
C THR A 193 -14.65 -16.11 -1.89
N PHE A 194 -13.48 -16.13 -2.53
CA PHE A 194 -13.41 -15.88 -3.96
C PHE A 194 -14.09 -17.06 -4.66
N LEU A 195 -15.07 -16.78 -5.53
CA LEU A 195 -15.66 -17.79 -6.41
C LEU A 195 -14.53 -18.51 -7.16
N PRO A 196 -14.48 -19.85 -7.15
CA PRO A 196 -13.47 -20.59 -7.89
C PRO A 196 -13.70 -20.40 -9.40
N ASP A 197 -12.64 -19.98 -10.06
CA ASP A 197 -12.29 -20.14 -11.46
C ASP A 197 -13.39 -19.91 -12.51
N PHE A 198 -13.28 -18.78 -13.20
CA PHE A 198 -13.78 -18.60 -14.55
C PHE A 198 -13.02 -19.59 -15.46
N GLU A 199 -13.51 -20.82 -15.57
CA GLU A 199 -13.05 -21.76 -16.60
C GLU A 199 -13.46 -21.20 -17.96
N GLY A 200 -12.45 -20.70 -18.68
CA GLY A 200 -12.61 -20.15 -20.01
C GLY A 200 -13.06 -21.21 -21.02
N LEU A 201 -14.06 -20.84 -21.82
CA LEU A 201 -14.39 -21.39 -23.13
C LEU A 201 -13.91 -20.41 -24.22
#